data_AF-K6XH05-F1
#
_entry.id   AF-K6XH05-F1
#
_cell.length_a   1.000
_cell.length_b   1.000
_cell.length_c   1.000
_cell.angle_alpha   90.00
_cell.angle_beta   90.00
_cell.angle_gamma   90.00
#
_symmetry.space_group_name_H-M   'P 1'
#
loop_
_entity.id
_entity.type
_entity.pdbx_description
1 polymer ?
#
loop_
_entity_poly.entity_id
_entity_poly.type
_entity_poly.pdbx_seq_one_letter_code
_entity_poly.pdbx_strand_id
1 'polypeptide(L)'
;MNRPQTTEPIGRAPDPTAPVTDPAATLDAAALAASAQPAIVIPQCVDDVCVTCSDEGRPGVVEQAPGAAFEPALVRTDSGLEEVDMTLVGQVHPGDRVLIHAGLALTILDGVA
;
A
#
# COMPACT_ATOMS: atom_id res chain seq x y z
N MET A 1 45.91 13.97 17.65
CA MET A 1 45.91 12.71 16.88
C MET A 1 44.67 12.69 15.99
N ASN A 2 44.83 12.80 14.67
CA ASN A 2 43.72 12.77 13.71
C ASN A 2 43.86 11.50 12.85
N ARG A 3 42.82 10.68 12.75
CA ARG A 3 42.84 9.42 11.98
C ARG A 3 42.72 9.74 10.48
N PRO A 4 43.57 9.19 9.60
CA PRO A 4 43.40 9.36 8.17
C PRO A 4 42.15 8.59 7.70
N GLN A 5 41.27 9.25 6.96
CA GLN A 5 40.10 8.62 6.34
C GLN A 5 40.54 7.99 5.02
N THR A 6 40.51 6.66 4.95
CA THR A 6 40.75 5.92 3.70
C THR A 6 39.53 6.09 2.78
N THR A 7 39.72 6.67 1.60
CA THR A 7 38.67 6.82 0.59
C THR A 7 38.55 5.49 -0.17
N GLU A 8 37.75 4.56 0.34
CA GLU A 8 37.35 3.37 -0.42
C GLU A 8 36.42 3.82 -1.56
N PRO A 9 36.57 3.28 -2.80
CA PRO A 9 35.68 3.64 -3.88
C PRO A 9 34.27 3.08 -3.62
N ILE A 10 33.28 3.97 -3.59
CA ILE A 10 31.86 3.59 -3.57
C ILE A 10 31.60 2.72 -4.80
N GLY A 11 31.13 1.49 -4.59
CA GLY A 11 30.86 0.53 -5.65
C GLY A 11 29.99 1.14 -6.76
N ARG A 12 30.31 0.82 -8.02
CA ARG A 12 29.59 1.30 -9.21
C ARG A 12 28.09 0.98 -9.05
N ALA A 13 27.23 2.00 -9.20
CA ALA A 13 25.79 1.78 -9.23
C ALA A 13 25.41 0.80 -10.36
N PRO A 14 24.49 -0.16 -10.10
CA PRO A 14 24.04 -1.10 -11.12
C PRO A 14 23.35 -0.35 -12.28
N ASP A 15 23.52 -0.85 -13.51
CA ASP A 15 22.93 -0.29 -14.72
C ASP A 15 21.39 -0.45 -14.68
N PRO A 16 20.60 0.64 -14.70
CA PRO A 16 19.14 0.57 -14.62
C PRO A 16 18.49 -0.06 -15.86
N THR A 17 19.26 -0.21 -16.94
CA THR A 17 18.80 -0.77 -18.21
C THR A 17 19.11 -2.26 -18.34
N ALA A 18 19.85 -2.85 -17.38
CA ALA A 18 20.12 -4.27 -17.39
C ALA A 18 18.82 -5.06 -17.17
N PRO A 19 18.51 -6.06 -18.01
CA PRO A 19 17.32 -6.89 -17.81
C PRO A 19 17.45 -7.66 -16.50
N VAL A 20 16.55 -7.40 -15.55
CA VAL A 20 16.39 -8.20 -14.34
C VAL A 20 15.96 -9.60 -14.76
N THR A 21 16.92 -10.52 -14.89
CA THR A 21 16.62 -11.89 -15.27
C THR A 21 16.39 -12.65 -13.97
N ASP A 22 15.14 -12.74 -13.54
CA ASP A 22 14.76 -13.54 -12.37
C ASP A 22 14.80 -15.03 -12.77
N PRO A 23 15.72 -15.86 -12.22
CA PRO A 23 15.81 -17.27 -12.57
C PRO A 23 14.56 -18.07 -12.14
N ALA A 24 13.62 -17.47 -11.40
CA ALA A 24 12.35 -18.08 -11.02
C ALA A 24 11.21 -17.89 -12.04
N ALA A 25 11.39 -17.14 -13.13
CA ALA A 25 10.32 -16.72 -14.05
C ALA A 25 9.82 -17.80 -15.04
N THR A 26 9.84 -19.08 -14.66
CA THR A 26 9.01 -20.11 -15.31
C THR A 26 8.14 -20.77 -14.24
N LEU A 27 7.11 -20.06 -13.82
CA LEU A 27 6.06 -20.64 -12.98
C LEU A 27 5.08 -21.39 -13.89
N ASP A 28 5.22 -22.73 -13.88
CA ASP A 28 4.24 -23.66 -14.46
C ASP A 28 2.89 -23.48 -13.75
N ALA A 29 1.82 -23.22 -14.51
CA ALA A 29 0.48 -23.01 -13.97
C ALA A 29 -0.07 -24.21 -13.18
N ALA A 30 0.47 -25.42 -13.39
CA ALA A 30 0.10 -26.61 -12.60
C ALA A 30 0.72 -26.62 -11.20
N ALA A 31 1.79 -25.86 -10.94
CA ALA A 31 2.43 -25.81 -9.62
C ALA A 31 1.66 -24.95 -8.60
N LEU A 32 0.87 -23.97 -9.04
CA LEU A 32 0.03 -23.15 -8.15
C LEU A 32 -1.15 -23.92 -7.54
N ALA A 33 -1.52 -25.08 -8.09
CA ALA A 33 -2.64 -25.88 -7.60
C ALA A 33 -2.25 -26.90 -6.50
N ALA A 34 -0.95 -27.12 -6.26
CA ALA A 34 -0.46 -28.21 -5.40
C ALA A 34 0.16 -27.75 -4.07
N SER A 35 0.44 -26.46 -3.88
CA SER A 35 0.79 -25.92 -2.57
C SER A 35 -0.48 -25.76 -1.75
N ALA A 36 -0.85 -26.81 -1.02
CA ALA A 36 -1.79 -26.71 0.08
C ALA A 36 -1.19 -25.75 1.12
N GLN A 37 -1.41 -24.45 0.92
CA GLN A 37 -1.08 -23.44 1.91
C GLN A 37 -1.84 -23.85 3.17
N PRO A 38 -1.16 -23.98 4.33
CA PRO A 38 -1.88 -24.15 5.58
C PRO A 38 -2.86 -22.98 5.67
N ALA A 39 -4.11 -23.28 6.01
CA ALA A 39 -5.12 -22.24 6.17
C ALA A 39 -4.56 -21.20 7.14
N ILE A 40 -4.23 -20.01 6.61
CA ILE A 40 -3.89 -18.88 7.44
C ILE A 40 -5.17 -18.57 8.20
N VAL A 41 -5.15 -18.84 9.51
CA VAL A 41 -6.20 -18.37 10.40
C VAL A 41 -6.01 -16.87 10.46
N ILE A 42 -6.78 -16.15 9.66
CA ILE A 42 -6.83 -14.69 9.73
C ILE A 42 -7.38 -14.37 11.13
N PRO A 43 -6.61 -13.70 12.00
CA PRO A 43 -7.17 -13.25 13.27
C PRO A 43 -8.34 -12.34 12.94
N GLN A 44 -9.51 -12.63 13.51
CA GLN A 44 -10.65 -11.73 13.39
C GLN A 44 -10.23 -10.41 14.03
N CYS A 45 -10.41 -9.30 13.32
CA CYS A 45 -10.31 -7.98 13.95
C CYS A 45 -11.33 -7.97 15.09
N VAL A 46 -10.84 -7.91 16.33
CA VAL A 46 -11.68 -8.00 17.52
C VAL A 46 -12.45 -6.70 17.76
N ASP A 47 -11.98 -5.60 17.17
CA ASP A 47 -12.55 -4.25 17.21
C ASP A 47 -12.24 -3.51 15.88
N ASP A 48 -12.94 -2.41 15.60
CA ASP A 48 -12.69 -1.50 14.46
C ASP A 48 -11.54 -0.51 14.72
N VAL A 49 -10.81 -0.71 15.83
CA VAL A 49 -9.71 0.15 16.27
C VAL A 49 -8.37 -0.46 15.87
N CYS A 50 -7.52 0.35 15.27
CA CYS A 50 -6.17 -0.04 14.91
C CYS A 50 -5.30 -0.16 16.18
N VAL A 51 -4.76 -1.36 16.42
CA VAL A 51 -3.95 -1.69 17.62
C VAL A 51 -2.72 -0.80 17.83
N THR A 52 -2.17 -0.23 16.76
CA THR A 52 -0.97 0.62 16.84
C THR A 52 -1.25 2.04 17.30
N CYS A 53 -2.39 2.61 16.90
CA CYS A 53 -2.70 4.03 17.11
C CYS A 53 -3.94 4.27 17.99
N SER A 54 -4.69 3.23 18.34
CA SER A 54 -5.95 3.31 19.10
C SER A 54 -7.03 4.19 18.45
N ASP A 55 -6.98 4.33 17.12
CA ASP A 55 -7.96 5.09 16.32
C ASP A 55 -8.73 4.15 15.38
N GLU A 56 -9.92 4.56 14.97
CA GLU A 56 -10.81 3.79 14.11
C GLU A 56 -10.38 3.89 12.63
N GLY A 57 -10.38 2.76 11.92
CA GLY A 57 -10.23 2.73 10.47
C GLY A 57 -11.58 2.99 9.81
N ARG A 58 -11.77 4.17 9.21
CA ARG A 58 -13.08 4.58 8.67
C ARG A 58 -13.17 4.27 7.17
N PRO A 59 -14.14 3.48 6.70
CA PRO A 59 -14.36 3.28 5.27
C PRO A 59 -14.93 4.56 4.65
N GLY A 60 -14.49 4.87 3.43
CA GLY A 60 -15.06 5.95 2.63
C GLY A 60 -15.06 5.63 1.14
N VAL A 61 -15.88 6.37 0.39
CA VAL A 61 -15.99 6.26 -1.07
C VAL A 61 -15.43 7.53 -1.70
N VAL A 62 -14.50 7.37 -2.64
CA VAL A 62 -13.93 8.51 -3.36
C VAL A 62 -15.03 9.17 -4.21
N GLU A 63 -15.28 10.44 -3.97
CA GLU A 63 -16.21 11.26 -4.78
C GLU A 63 -15.45 12.00 -5.89
N GLN A 64 -14.25 12.49 -5.57
CA GLN A 64 -13.37 13.15 -6.52
C GLN A 64 -11.94 12.68 -6.30
N ALA A 65 -11.30 12.16 -7.35
CA ALA A 65 -9.89 11.81 -7.33
C ALA A 65 -8.99 13.06 -7.21
N PRO A 66 -7.72 12.90 -6.77
CA PRO A 66 -6.76 13.99 -6.73
C PRO A 66 -6.56 14.65 -8.09
N GLY A 67 -6.49 15.99 -8.12
CA GLY A 67 -6.22 16.74 -9.34
C GLY A 67 -4.76 16.68 -9.79
N ALA A 68 -3.84 16.44 -8.86
CA ALA A 68 -2.40 16.32 -9.10
C ALA A 68 -1.76 15.38 -8.07
N ALA A 69 -0.48 15.06 -8.25
CA ALA A 69 0.30 14.36 -7.23
C ALA A 69 0.34 15.19 -5.94
N PHE A 70 0.16 14.52 -4.78
CA PHE A 70 0.12 15.12 -3.44
C PHE A 70 -1.08 16.03 -3.12
N GLU A 71 -2.03 16.19 -4.04
CA GLU A 71 -3.32 16.79 -3.71
C GLU A 71 -4.24 15.74 -3.04
N PRO A 72 -5.11 16.14 -2.11
CA PRO A 72 -6.06 15.22 -1.51
C PRO A 72 -7.17 14.84 -2.50
N ALA A 73 -7.79 13.70 -2.25
CA ALA A 73 -9.07 13.34 -2.84
C ALA A 73 -10.21 13.80 -1.94
N LEU A 74 -11.38 14.05 -2.54
CA LEU A 74 -12.61 14.26 -1.76
C LEU A 74 -13.29 12.91 -1.56
N VAL A 75 -13.51 12.54 -0.31
CA VAL A 75 -14.05 11.22 0.06
C VAL A 75 -15.30 11.39 0.90
N ARG A 76 -16.35 10.61 0.58
CA ARG A 76 -17.56 10.52 1.40
C ARG A 76 -17.40 9.42 2.44
N THR A 77 -17.56 9.80 3.70
CA THR A 77 -17.66 8.92 4.87
C THR A 77 -19.04 9.06 5.50
N ASP A 78 -19.32 8.26 6.52
CA ASP A 78 -20.55 8.37 7.32
C ASP A 78 -20.65 9.71 8.07
N SER A 79 -19.52 10.39 8.28
CA SER A 79 -19.46 11.71 8.92
C SER A 79 -19.60 12.89 7.93
N GLY A 80 -19.61 12.63 6.63
CA GLY A 80 -19.70 13.64 5.58
C GLY A 80 -18.55 13.56 4.57
N LEU A 81 -18.26 14.68 3.92
CA LEU A 81 -17.15 14.80 2.97
C LEU A 81 -15.88 15.23 3.70
N GLU A 82 -14.77 14.58 3.40
CA GLU A 82 -13.44 14.92 3.92
C GLU A 82 -12.37 14.87 2.83
N GLU A 83 -11.36 15.72 2.99
CA GLU A 83 -10.14 15.68 2.18
C GLU A 83 -9.22 14.59 2.73
N VAL A 84 -8.86 13.64 1.87
CA VAL A 84 -8.05 12.48 2.25
C VAL A 84 -6.80 12.43 1.40
N ASP A 85 -5.66 12.33 2.08
CA ASP A 85 -4.37 12.12 1.44
C ASP A 85 -4.32 10.72 0.81
N MET A 86 -4.00 10.66 -0.48
CA MET A 86 -3.94 9.44 -1.27
C MET A 86 -2.51 8.97 -1.54
N THR A 87 -1.48 9.58 -0.95
CA THR A 87 -0.07 9.33 -1.28
C THR A 87 0.40 7.89 -1.05
N LEU A 88 -0.22 7.15 -0.12
CA LEU A 88 0.11 5.75 0.15
C LEU A 88 -0.63 4.76 -0.75
N VAL A 89 -1.76 5.16 -1.31
CA VAL A 89 -2.52 4.37 -2.26
C VAL A 89 -2.16 4.83 -3.67
N GLY A 90 -2.26 3.93 -4.65
CA GLY A 90 -1.90 4.27 -6.02
C GLY A 90 -2.90 5.24 -6.66
N GLN A 91 -3.12 5.05 -7.96
CA GLN A 91 -4.21 5.73 -8.63
C GLN A 91 -5.55 5.29 -8.03
N VAL A 92 -6.42 6.26 -7.74
CA VAL A 92 -7.79 6.06 -7.28
C VAL A 92 -8.76 6.75 -8.22
N HIS A 93 -9.96 6.22 -8.32
CA HIS A 93 -11.04 6.73 -9.15
C HIS A 93 -12.28 7.03 -8.31
N PRO A 94 -13.15 7.96 -8.75
CA PRO A 94 -14.47 8.12 -8.15
C PRO A 94 -15.22 6.79 -8.09
N GLY A 95 -15.77 6.46 -6.92
CA GLY A 95 -16.44 5.21 -6.63
C GLY A 95 -15.57 4.17 -5.91
N ASP A 96 -14.24 4.32 -5.91
CA ASP A 96 -13.36 3.43 -5.16
C ASP A 96 -13.63 3.54 -3.67
N ARG A 97 -13.62 2.39 -2.99
CA ARG A 97 -13.65 2.34 -1.52
C ARG A 97 -12.26 2.35 -0.98
N VAL A 98 -12.02 3.19 0.02
CA VAL A 98 -10.73 3.30 0.71
C VAL A 98 -10.92 3.16 2.21
N LEU A 99 -9.90 2.65 2.89
CA LEU A 99 -9.81 2.68 4.35
C LEU A 99 -9.00 3.91 4.79
N ILE A 100 -9.63 4.77 5.59
CA ILE A 100 -9.07 6.06 6.00
C ILE A 100 -8.64 5.97 7.46
N HIS A 101 -7.46 6.51 7.76
CA HIS A 101 -6.95 6.65 9.12
C HIS A 101 -6.22 7.99 9.26
N ALA A 102 -6.60 8.81 10.26
CA ALA A 102 -6.02 10.13 10.50
C ALA A 102 -5.94 11.05 9.25
N GLY A 103 -6.92 10.95 8.34
CA GLY A 103 -6.96 11.73 7.09
C GLY A 103 -6.15 11.16 5.92
N LEU A 104 -5.61 9.94 6.06
CA LEU A 104 -4.79 9.26 5.06
C LEU A 104 -5.47 7.96 4.61
N ALA A 105 -5.50 7.70 3.30
CA ALA A 105 -5.92 6.42 2.77
C ALA A 105 -4.80 5.37 2.93
N LEU A 106 -5.12 4.24 3.57
CA LEU A 106 -4.16 3.15 3.81
C LEU A 106 -4.21 2.07 2.73
N THR A 107 -5.40 1.78 2.22
CA THR A 107 -5.61 0.77 1.17
C THR A 107 -6.88 1.08 0.40
N ILE A 108 -6.94 0.58 -0.83
CA ILE A 108 -8.18 0.44 -1.59
C ILE A 108 -8.83 -0.87 -1.12
N LEU A 109 -10.15 -0.83 -0.90
CA LEU A 109 -10.94 -1.96 -0.46
C LEU A 109 -11.63 -2.60 -1.67
N ASP A 110 -11.32 -3.86 -1.91
CA ASP A 110 -12.07 -4.68 -2.84
C ASP A 110 -13.39 -5.11 -2.17
N GLY A 111 -14.51 -4.99 -2.89
CA GLY A 111 -15.82 -5.31 -2.35
C GLY A 111 -16.01 -6.81 -2.08
N VAL A 112 -16.48 -7.16 -0.88
CA VAL A 112 -17.39 -8.29 -0.68
C VAL A 112 -18.78 -7.66 -0.53
N ALA A 113 -19.70 -8.05 -1.41
CA ALA A 113 -21.11 -7.65 -1.37
C ALA A 113 -21.85 -8.35 -0.22
#